data_AF-A0A968X3P8-F1
#
_entry.id   AF-A0A968X3P8-F1
#
_cell.length_a   1.000
_cell.length_b   1.000
_cell.length_c   1.000
_cell.angle_alpha   90.00
_cell.angle_beta   90.00
_cell.angle_gamma   90.00
#
_symmetry.space_group_name_H-M   'P 1'
#
loop_
_entity.id
_entity.type
_entity.pdbx_description
1 polymer ?
#
loop_
_entity_poly.entity_id
_entity_poly.type
_entity_poly.pdbx_seq_one_letter_code
_entity_poly.pdbx_strand_id
1 'polypeptide(L)'
;GFLRSRPGLDRPDLQLYFQPLTYENASPGVRALMRPDPFPGFSTSISPCRPSSRGHVAITSPDPLAPPRIEFKFLETAHDIDAMLYGVRLARKSLDQRL
;
A
#
# COMPACT_ATOMS: atom_id res chain seq x y z
N GLY A 1 -4.30 -5.92 10.95
CA GLY A 1 -5.76 -5.94 11.20
C GLY A 1 -6.46 -4.82 10.46
N PHE A 2 -7.78 -4.72 10.57
CA PHE A 2 -8.59 -3.70 9.90
C PHE A 2 -8.88 -2.50 10.80
N LEU A 3 -8.88 -1.30 10.23
CA LEU A 3 -8.96 -0.03 10.95
C LEU A 3 -9.89 0.95 10.23
N ARG A 4 -10.50 1.86 10.99
CA ARG A 4 -11.21 3.03 10.45
C ARG A 4 -10.27 4.23 10.52
N SER A 5 -10.11 4.96 9.42
CA SER A 5 -9.25 6.15 9.35
C SER A 5 -9.86 7.38 10.00
N ARG A 6 -11.19 7.43 10.12
CA ARG A 6 -11.93 8.54 10.69
C ARG A 6 -13.25 8.11 11.34
N PRO A 7 -13.82 8.92 12.25
CA PRO A 7 -15.15 8.68 12.80
C PRO A 7 -16.24 8.67 11.72
N GLY A 8 -17.32 7.93 11.97
CA GLY A 8 -18.50 7.90 11.09
C GLY A 8 -18.44 6.93 9.91
N LEU A 9 -17.34 6.17 9.75
CA LEU A 9 -17.27 5.12 8.74
C LEU A 9 -18.07 3.88 9.16
N ASP A 10 -18.96 3.41 8.27
CA ASP A 10 -19.79 2.21 8.46
C ASP A 10 -18.92 0.95 8.66
N ARG A 11 -17.77 0.90 7.97
CA ARG A 11 -16.82 -0.23 8.00
C ARG A 11 -15.36 0.24 7.95
N PRO A 12 -14.39 -0.64 8.27
CA PRO A 12 -12.98 -0.34 8.09
C PRO A 12 -12.61 0.01 6.64
N ASP A 13 -11.71 0.97 6.48
CA ASP A 13 -11.21 1.47 5.20
C ASP A 13 -9.69 1.30 5.04
N LEU A 14 -9.00 0.85 6.08
CA LEU A 14 -7.57 0.52 6.07
C LEU A 14 -7.31 -0.90 6.58
N GLN A 15 -6.30 -1.55 6.00
CA GLN A 15 -5.73 -2.80 6.49
C GLN A 15 -4.25 -2.60 6.81
N LEU A 16 -3.89 -2.90 8.05
CA LEU A 16 -2.51 -2.93 8.53
C LEU A 16 -1.97 -4.37 8.42
N TYR A 17 -0.82 -4.53 7.81
CA TYR A 17 -0.06 -5.77 7.77
C TYR A 17 1.16 -5.65 8.66
N PHE A 18 1.47 -6.74 9.36
CA PHE A 18 2.71 -6.92 10.09
C PHE A 18 3.40 -8.14 9.52
N GLN A 19 4.66 -7.98 9.15
CA GLN A 19 5.49 -9.04 8.62
C GLN A 19 6.70 -9.17 9.55
N PRO A 20 6.95 -10.33 10.15
CA PRO A 20 8.04 -10.52 11.12
C PRO A 20 9.44 -10.52 10.47
N LEU A 21 9.52 -10.26 9.17
CA LEU A 21 10.75 -10.26 8.38
C LEU A 21 10.84 -8.99 7.52
N THR A 22 12.07 -8.61 7.25
CA THR A 22 12.47 -7.67 6.21
C THR A 22 13.25 -8.44 5.15
N TYR A 23 13.18 -8.00 3.90
CA TYR A 23 13.78 -8.67 2.75
C TYR A 23 14.64 -7.68 1.99
N GLU A 24 15.70 -8.19 1.36
CA GLU A 24 16.55 -7.38 0.51
C GLU A 24 15.76 -6.69 -0.60
N ASN A 25 16.05 -5.41 -0.82
CA ASN A 25 15.43 -4.65 -1.89
C ASN A 25 15.72 -5.31 -3.24
N ALA A 26 14.68 -5.40 -4.07
CA ALA A 26 14.83 -5.83 -5.45
C ALA A 26 15.70 -4.84 -6.23
N SER A 27 16.72 -5.31 -6.93
CA SER A 27 17.33 -4.51 -7.99
C SER A 27 16.30 -4.23 -9.09
N PRO A 28 16.29 -3.04 -9.71
CA PRO A 28 15.38 -2.74 -10.81
C PRO A 28 15.44 -3.83 -11.89
N GLY A 29 14.28 -4.37 -12.28
CA GLY A 29 14.18 -5.44 -13.28
C GLY A 29 14.45 -6.86 -12.76
N VAL A 30 14.83 -7.02 -11.49
CA VAL A 30 15.01 -8.33 -10.84
C VAL A 30 13.83 -8.57 -9.90
N ARG A 31 13.25 -9.77 -9.92
CA ARG A 31 12.18 -10.15 -8.99
C ARG A 31 12.71 -10.00 -7.55
N ALA A 32 11.91 -9.38 -6.69
CA ALA A 32 12.24 -9.19 -5.28
C ALA A 32 12.75 -10.50 -4.66
N LEU A 33 13.95 -10.43 -4.09
CA LEU A 33 14.61 -11.58 -3.50
C LEU A 33 13.82 -11.98 -2.26
N MET A 34 13.44 -13.25 -2.16
CA MET A 34 12.82 -13.82 -0.95
C MET A 34 13.84 -14.01 0.19
N ARG A 35 15.00 -13.35 0.10
CA ARG A 35 16.12 -13.45 1.02
C ARG A 35 15.92 -12.43 2.14
N PRO A 36 15.78 -12.87 3.40
CA PRO A 36 15.68 -11.96 4.52
C PRO A 36 16.94 -11.12 4.67
N ASP A 37 16.79 -9.90 5.19
CA ASP A 37 17.91 -9.05 5.54
C ASP A 37 18.84 -9.71 6.57
N PRO A 38 20.15 -9.42 6.56
CA PRO A 38 21.12 -10.01 7.48
C PRO A 38 21.05 -9.44 8.91
N PHE A 39 20.06 -8.59 9.20
CA PHE A 39 19.85 -7.95 10.51
C PHE A 39 18.44 -8.24 11.04
N PRO A 40 18.22 -8.22 12.37
CA PRO A 40 16.88 -8.32 12.94
C PRO A 40 16.01 -7.15 12.48
N GLY A 41 14.89 -7.45 11.83
CA GLY A 41 13.97 -6.44 11.33
C GLY A 41 12.61 -7.03 11.01
N PHE A 42 11.58 -6.22 11.18
CA PHE A 42 10.22 -6.51 10.76
C PHE A 42 9.71 -5.36 9.89
N SER A 43 8.69 -5.62 9.09
CA SER A 43 8.05 -4.60 8.26
C SER A 43 6.57 -4.49 8.59
N THR A 44 6.04 -3.27 8.44
CA THR A 44 4.61 -3.01 8.51
C THR A 44 4.18 -2.22 7.29
N SER A 45 3.02 -2.57 6.74
CA SER A 45 2.45 -1.88 5.59
C SER A 45 0.97 -1.59 5.82
N ILE A 46 0.48 -0.56 5.15
CA ILE A 46 -0.91 -0.12 5.22
C ILE A 46 -1.46 -0.16 3.80
N SER A 47 -2.67 -0.70 3.64
CA SER A 47 -3.36 -0.69 2.36
C SER A 47 -4.76 -0.10 2.51
N PRO A 48 -5.20 0.76 1.59
CA PRO A 48 -6.57 1.23 1.56
C PRO A 48 -7.48 0.11 1.06
N CYS A 49 -8.53 -0.18 1.82
CA CYS A 49 -9.54 -1.18 1.43
C CYS A 49 -10.62 -0.58 0.53
N ARG A 50 -10.77 0.76 0.56
CA ARG A 50 -11.86 1.47 -0.12
C ARG A 50 -11.37 2.79 -0.74
N PRO A 51 -10.33 2.77 -1.59
CA PRO A 51 -9.86 3.99 -2.24
C PRO A 51 -11.00 4.60 -3.08
N SER A 52 -11.05 5.92 -3.12
CA SER A 52 -11.95 6.72 -3.93
C SER A 52 -11.34 7.08 -5.29
N SER A 53 -10.01 7.11 -5.39
CA SER A 53 -9.31 7.29 -6.67
C SER A 53 -9.69 6.19 -7.66
N ARG A 54 -9.74 6.53 -8.94
CA ARG A 54 -10.07 5.59 -10.03
C ARG A 54 -9.10 5.75 -11.17
N GLY A 55 -8.49 4.64 -11.55
CA GLY A 55 -7.64 4.54 -12.73
C GLY A 55 -8.42 4.35 -14.02
N HIS A 56 -7.69 4.25 -15.12
CA HIS A 56 -8.20 3.96 -16.45
C HIS A 56 -7.32 2.92 -17.16
N VAL A 57 -7.95 2.08 -17.98
CA VAL A 57 -7.28 1.13 -18.87
C VAL A 57 -7.84 1.34 -20.27
N ALA A 58 -6.96 1.59 -21.24
CA ALA A 58 -7.33 1.81 -22.64
C ALA A 58 -6.56 0.88 -23.56
N ILE A 59 -7.26 0.33 -24.55
CA ILE A 59 -6.64 -0.31 -25.71
C ILE A 59 -5.98 0.78 -26.55
N THR A 60 -4.75 0.52 -26.99
CA THR A 60 -3.93 1.47 -27.75
C THR A 60 -3.74 1.05 -29.21
N SER A 61 -4.09 -0.19 -29.55
CA SER A 61 -3.85 -0.81 -30.86
C SER A 61 -4.86 -1.96 -31.12
N PRO A 62 -5.20 -2.26 -32.39
CA PRO A 62 -5.95 -3.47 -32.74
C PRO A 62 -5.15 -4.78 -32.57
N ASP A 63 -3.83 -4.71 -32.44
CA ASP A 63 -3.00 -5.88 -32.14
C ASP A 63 -3.27 -6.38 -30.70
N PRO A 64 -3.77 -7.61 -30.49
CA PRO A 64 -4.07 -8.14 -29.17
C PRO A 64 -2.81 -8.35 -28.29
N LEU A 65 -1.60 -8.31 -28.87
CA LEU A 65 -0.34 -8.41 -28.14
C LEU A 65 0.24 -7.04 -27.75
N ALA A 66 -0.31 -5.94 -28.26
CA ALA A 66 0.14 -4.61 -27.90
C ALA A 66 -0.23 -4.29 -26.44
N PRO A 67 0.68 -3.69 -25.65
CA PRO A 67 0.40 -3.36 -24.26
C PRO A 67 -0.69 -2.27 -24.15
N PRO A 68 -1.69 -2.43 -23.27
CA PRO A 68 -2.67 -1.38 -23.02
C PRO A 68 -2.03 -0.22 -22.26
N ARG A 69 -2.66 0.95 -22.36
CA ARG A 69 -2.34 2.08 -21.47
C ARG A 69 -3.04 1.81 -20.13
N ILE A 70 -2.27 1.82 -19.04
CA ILE A 70 -2.79 1.66 -17.68
C ILE A 70 -2.40 2.89 -16.86
N GLU A 71 -3.40 3.59 -16.35
CA GLU A 71 -3.25 4.76 -15.48
C GLU A 71 -3.87 4.44 -14.13
N PHE A 72 -3.06 4.22 -13.10
CA PHE A 72 -3.58 3.81 -11.79
C PHE A 72 -4.24 4.94 -10.99
N LYS A 73 -3.74 6.18 -11.16
CA LYS A 73 -4.21 7.37 -10.44
C LYS A 73 -4.26 7.17 -8.92
N PHE A 74 -3.28 6.46 -8.35
CA PHE A 74 -3.23 6.27 -6.90
C PHE A 74 -3.08 7.61 -6.19
N LEU A 75 -3.78 7.77 -5.06
CA LEU A 75 -3.72 8.97 -4.22
C LEU A 75 -4.13 10.26 -4.97
N GLU A 76 -4.99 10.16 -5.98
CA GLU A 76 -5.49 11.31 -6.73
C GLU A 76 -6.47 12.17 -5.90
N THR A 77 -7.14 11.58 -4.91
CA THR A 77 -8.11 12.27 -4.07
C THR A 77 -7.56 12.61 -2.68
N ALA A 78 -8.06 13.70 -2.10
CA ALA A 78 -7.77 14.07 -0.72
C ALA A 78 -8.19 12.96 0.27
N HIS A 79 -9.32 12.28 0.02
CA HIS A 79 -9.78 11.19 0.86
C HIS A 79 -8.75 10.06 0.98
N ASP A 80 -8.15 9.66 -0.14
CA ASP A 80 -7.18 8.55 -0.15
C ASP A 80 -5.87 8.96 0.52
N ILE A 81 -5.44 10.20 0.30
CA ILE A 81 -4.27 10.78 0.97
C ILE A 81 -4.49 10.83 2.49
N ASP A 82 -5.62 11.36 2.94
CA ASP A 82 -5.93 11.51 4.37
C ASP A 82 -5.99 10.16 5.09
N ALA A 83 -6.63 9.16 4.47
CA ALA A 83 -6.69 7.81 5.02
C ALA A 83 -5.29 7.19 5.16
N MET A 84 -4.44 7.32 4.14
CA MET A 84 -3.08 6.80 4.19
C MET A 84 -2.21 7.53 5.22
N LEU A 85 -2.31 8.87 5.30
CA LEU A 85 -1.61 9.65 6.32
C LEU A 85 -2.03 9.26 7.74
N TYR A 86 -3.32 9.02 7.96
CA TYR A 86 -3.80 8.50 9.24
C TYR A 86 -3.15 7.15 9.56
N GLY A 87 -3.16 6.22 8.61
CA GLY A 87 -2.55 4.89 8.78
C GLY A 87 -1.07 4.99 9.16
N VAL A 88 -0.30 5.80 8.44
CA VAL A 88 1.15 5.97 8.69
C VAL A 88 1.40 6.55 10.08
N ARG A 89 0.63 7.56 10.49
CA ARG A 89 0.74 8.16 11.82
C ARG A 89 0.41 7.15 12.92
N LEU A 90 -0.63 6.35 12.72
CA LEU A 90 -1.00 5.30 13.66
C LEU A 90 0.10 4.24 13.78
N ALA A 91 0.63 3.75 12.66
CA ALA A 91 1.73 2.78 12.66
C ALA A 91 2.95 3.33 13.39
N ARG A 92 3.37 4.57 13.08
CA ARG A 92 4.49 5.22 13.79
C ARG A 92 4.25 5.32 15.30
N LYS A 93 3.05 5.72 15.70
CA LYS A 93 2.68 5.81 17.13
C LYS A 93 2.74 4.45 17.80
N SER A 94 2.23 3.40 17.17
CA SER A 94 2.27 2.04 17.71
C SER A 94 3.68 1.49 17.85
N LEU A 95 4.59 1.85 16.95
CA LEU A 95 5.99 1.41 17.00
C LEU A 95 6.85 2.20 18.00
N ASP A 96 6.45 3.43 18.34
CA ASP A 96 7.15 4.29 19.31
C ASP A 96 6.67 4.10 20.76
N GLN A 97 5.70 3.21 20.99
CA GLN A 97 5.29 2.84 22.33
C GLN A 97 6.41 2.02 23.00
N ARG A 98 7.23 2.71 23.81
CA ARG A 98 8.15 2.05 24.76
C ARG A 98 7.31 1.23 25.75
N LEU A 99 7.61 -0.06 25.81
CA LEU A 99 7.18 -0.96 26.89
C LEU A 99 7.91 -0.62 28.18
#